data_AF-A0A931TGK7-F1
#
_entry.id   AF-A0A931TGK7-F1
#
_cell.length_a   1.000
_cell.length_b   1.000
_cell.length_c   1.000
_cell.angle_alpha   90.00
_cell.angle_beta   90.00
_cell.angle_gamma   90.00
#
_symmetry.space_group_name_H-M   'P 1'
#
loop_
_entity.id
_entity.type
_entity.pdbx_description
1 polymer ?
#
loop_
_entity_poly.entity_id
_entity_poly.type
_entity_poly.pdbx_seq_one_letter_code
_entity_poly.pdbx_strand_id
1 'polypeptide(L)'
;MADRTRSCALPGRRPGCRTFSRPRRPRCGRASRAAAGRPRARSTGGAPPACPRLVRQAGHPLCESPPGRARQMNTGARRAAGDVLLFLHADTRLPPDGVEAVRAAMRDPAVVAGRFDLVYENAPWPYPWIAWSGNLRSRLTGICTGDQTIFVRRAALEAVGGYPEIPLMEDVELSRRLKRLGRVACLRARAVGSTRKYRQEGAWRTVALMALLRALYALGVRPERLHRLYYRRDPRKQLRSPGA
;
A
#
# COMPACT_ATOMS: atom_id res chain seq x y z
N MET A 1 -6.37 -13.13 -8.65
CA MET A 1 -5.93 -11.76 -8.97
C MET A 1 -5.27 -11.15 -7.75
N ALA A 2 -3.95 -11.32 -7.71
CA ALA A 2 -3.05 -10.94 -6.62
C ALA A 2 -3.25 -9.50 -6.13
N ASP A 3 -3.04 -9.31 -4.83
CA ASP A 3 -2.85 -8.01 -4.20
C ASP A 3 -1.65 -7.34 -4.88
N ARG A 4 -1.88 -6.17 -5.49
CA ARG A 4 -0.90 -5.51 -6.35
C ARG A 4 -0.34 -4.35 -5.54
N THR A 5 0.88 -4.44 -5.05
CA THR A 5 1.48 -3.35 -4.24
C THR A 5 2.47 -2.54 -5.09
N ARG A 6 2.28 -1.22 -5.15
CA ARG A 6 3.18 -0.24 -5.77
C ARG A 6 3.97 0.46 -4.65
N SER A 7 5.24 0.82 -4.88
CA SER A 7 6.00 1.66 -3.94
C SER A 7 6.52 2.92 -4.67
N CYS A 8 6.49 4.08 -4.02
CA CYS A 8 6.90 5.37 -4.58
C CYS A 8 7.95 6.04 -3.68
N ALA A 9 8.92 6.71 -4.30
CA ALA A 9 9.93 7.54 -3.65
C ALA A 9 9.81 8.99 -4.12
N LEU A 10 10.05 9.97 -3.24
CA LEU A 10 9.93 11.41 -3.54
C LEU A 10 11.31 12.09 -3.76
N PRO A 11 11.43 13.04 -4.71
CA PRO A 11 12.73 13.56 -5.17
C PRO A 11 13.41 14.60 -4.27
N GLY A 12 14.75 14.59 -4.34
CA GLY A 12 15.72 15.69 -4.12
C GLY A 12 16.41 16.13 -5.44
N ARG A 13 16.86 17.40 -5.50
CA ARG A 13 17.28 18.16 -6.71
C ARG A 13 18.64 17.74 -7.33
N ARG A 14 18.74 17.73 -8.68
CA ARG A 14 19.79 18.33 -9.59
C ARG A 14 19.59 17.90 -11.08
N PRO A 15 20.13 18.63 -12.09
CA PRO A 15 19.55 18.78 -13.46
C PRO A 15 20.27 18.03 -14.62
N GLY A 16 19.61 17.97 -15.79
CA GLY A 16 20.06 17.36 -17.06
C GLY A 16 19.36 16.02 -17.33
N CYS A 17 18.71 15.69 -18.45
CA CYS A 17 19.04 15.91 -19.85
C CYS A 17 17.80 15.77 -20.76
N ARG A 18 18.00 16.03 -22.05
CA ARG A 18 17.09 16.52 -23.10
C ARG A 18 16.06 15.51 -23.65
N THR A 19 15.07 16.13 -24.29
CA THR A 19 13.92 15.64 -25.08
C THR A 19 14.26 14.69 -26.23
N PHE A 20 13.35 13.74 -26.53
CA PHE A 20 13.20 13.19 -27.88
C PHE A 20 11.72 12.89 -28.23
N SER A 21 11.44 13.00 -29.52
CA SER A 21 10.20 13.29 -30.24
C SER A 21 9.25 12.09 -30.48
N ARG A 22 7.98 12.38 -30.76
CA ARG A 22 6.85 11.47 -31.07
C ARG A 22 6.93 10.84 -32.48
N PRO A 23 6.18 9.76 -32.76
CA PRO A 23 4.93 9.93 -33.54
C PRO A 23 3.69 9.17 -32.96
N ARG A 24 2.59 9.16 -33.75
CA ARG A 24 1.15 9.20 -33.41
C ARG A 24 0.47 7.86 -33.04
N ARG A 25 -0.80 7.98 -32.59
CA ARG A 25 -1.70 7.05 -31.85
C ARG A 25 -2.35 5.93 -32.71
N PRO A 26 -3.07 4.98 -32.06
CA PRO A 26 -4.53 5.10 -31.94
C PRO A 26 -5.06 5.07 -30.50
N ARG A 27 -6.28 5.60 -30.32
CA ARG A 27 -6.94 5.94 -29.04
C ARG A 27 -7.61 4.72 -28.39
N CYS A 28 -7.39 4.54 -27.08
CA CYS A 28 -8.40 3.95 -26.17
C CYS A 28 -8.13 4.37 -24.71
N GLY A 29 -9.16 4.87 -24.01
CA GLY A 29 -9.23 5.08 -22.55
C GLY A 29 -8.27 6.10 -21.90
N ARG A 30 -8.75 7.32 -21.62
CA ARG A 30 -8.00 8.41 -20.96
C ARG A 30 -7.38 7.98 -19.62
N ALA A 31 -6.05 7.85 -19.59
CA ALA A 31 -5.26 7.96 -18.36
C ALA A 31 -5.02 9.45 -18.08
N SER A 32 -5.45 9.92 -16.90
CA SER A 32 -5.14 11.26 -16.42
C SER A 32 -3.62 11.44 -16.36
N ARG A 33 -3.10 12.40 -17.15
CA ARG A 33 -1.72 12.86 -17.08
C ARG A 33 -1.56 13.66 -15.79
N ALA A 34 -0.80 13.12 -14.84
CA ALA A 34 -0.34 13.89 -13.68
C ALA A 34 1.18 13.76 -13.53
N ALA A 35 1.83 14.92 -13.70
CA ALA A 35 3.14 15.37 -13.24
C ALA A 35 4.38 14.51 -13.53
N ALA A 36 5.32 15.14 -14.24
CA ALA A 36 6.69 14.68 -14.43
C ALA A 36 7.42 14.50 -13.08
N GLY A 37 7.96 13.31 -12.84
CA GLY A 37 8.74 12.96 -11.66
C GLY A 37 9.43 11.61 -11.85
N ARG A 38 10.56 11.42 -11.16
CA ARG A 38 11.49 10.27 -11.24
C ARG A 38 10.81 8.88 -11.27
N PRO A 39 11.52 7.83 -11.77
CA PRO A 39 10.96 6.51 -11.96
C PRO A 39 10.41 5.88 -10.66
N ARG A 40 9.15 5.41 -10.71
CA ARG A 40 8.45 4.73 -9.59
C ARG A 40 8.63 3.21 -9.68
N ALA A 41 9.13 2.56 -8.63
CA ALA A 41 9.35 1.11 -8.63
C ALA A 41 8.06 0.31 -8.34
N ARG A 42 7.78 -0.71 -9.14
CA ARG A 42 6.67 -1.65 -8.89
C ARG A 42 7.17 -3.08 -8.81
N SER A 43 6.70 -3.84 -7.82
CA SER A 43 6.93 -5.28 -7.75
C SER A 43 5.73 -6.05 -8.29
N THR A 44 5.97 -7.11 -9.07
CA THR A 44 4.92 -8.00 -9.59
C THR A 44 5.23 -9.46 -9.26
N GLY A 45 4.83 -9.93 -8.08
CA GLY A 45 4.71 -11.37 -7.85
C GLY A 45 3.29 -11.86 -8.19
N GLY A 46 3.16 -12.85 -9.07
CA GLY A 46 1.88 -13.50 -9.41
C GLY A 46 0.84 -12.63 -10.15
N ALA A 47 1.29 -11.59 -10.87
CA ALA A 47 0.40 -10.71 -11.63
C ALA A 47 0.02 -11.33 -13.01
N PRO A 48 -1.22 -11.15 -13.50
CA PRO A 48 -1.60 -11.59 -14.85
C PRO A 48 -0.73 -10.89 -15.92
N PRO A 49 -0.50 -11.51 -17.10
CA PRO A 49 0.48 -11.07 -18.10
C PRO A 49 0.28 -9.63 -18.61
N ALA A 50 -0.93 -9.09 -18.51
CA ALA A 50 -1.23 -7.69 -18.86
C ALA A 50 -0.61 -6.65 -17.90
N CYS A 51 -0.35 -7.02 -16.63
CA CYS A 51 0.08 -6.08 -15.60
C CYS A 51 1.53 -5.60 -15.81
N PRO A 52 2.52 -6.49 -16.01
CA PRO A 52 3.90 -6.08 -16.29
C PRO A 52 4.03 -5.21 -17.55
N ARG A 53 3.26 -5.53 -18.61
CA ARG A 53 3.25 -4.77 -19.87
C ARG A 53 2.79 -3.33 -19.68
N LEU A 54 1.65 -3.12 -19.00
CA LEU A 54 1.12 -1.77 -18.72
C LEU A 54 2.05 -0.93 -17.84
N VAL A 55 2.80 -1.56 -16.92
CA VAL A 55 3.77 -0.87 -16.07
C VAL A 55 4.97 -0.39 -16.88
N ARG A 56 5.52 -1.25 -17.74
CA ARG A 56 6.63 -0.90 -18.63
C ARG A 56 6.24 0.19 -19.62
N GLN A 57 5.04 0.12 -20.21
CA GLN A 57 4.50 1.15 -21.11
C GLN A 57 4.32 2.51 -20.43
N ALA A 58 4.10 2.53 -19.11
CA ALA A 58 4.02 3.76 -18.33
C ALA A 58 5.40 4.32 -17.90
N GLY A 59 6.51 3.71 -18.33
CA GLY A 59 7.87 4.18 -18.02
C GLY A 59 8.28 3.96 -16.57
N HIS A 60 7.66 3.01 -15.86
CA HIS A 60 7.97 2.71 -14.47
C HIS A 60 8.86 1.47 -14.36
N PRO A 61 9.97 1.51 -13.60
CA PRO A 61 10.80 0.34 -13.38
C PRO A 61 10.00 -0.78 -12.70
N LEU A 62 10.15 -1.96 -13.27
CA LEU A 62 9.55 -3.19 -12.75
C LEU A 62 10.59 -3.99 -11.99
N CYS A 63 10.16 -4.58 -10.89
CA CYS A 63 10.98 -5.41 -10.02
C CYS A 63 10.32 -6.78 -9.92
N GLU A 64 11.12 -7.82 -10.07
CA GLU A 64 10.68 -9.19 -9.82
C GLU A 64 10.92 -9.52 -8.35
N SER A 65 9.99 -10.24 -7.74
CA SER A 65 10.17 -10.77 -6.40
C SER A 65 9.40 -12.08 -6.26
N PRO A 66 9.81 -12.93 -5.31
CA PRO A 66 8.96 -14.02 -4.87
C PRO A 66 7.57 -13.50 -4.45
N PRO A 67 6.55 -14.36 -4.52
CA PRO A 67 5.23 -14.00 -4.03
C PRO A 67 5.23 -13.75 -2.51
N GLY A 68 4.31 -12.90 -2.07
CA GLY A 68 4.19 -12.45 -0.68
C GLY A 68 4.21 -10.92 -0.59
N ARG A 69 3.22 -10.34 0.11
CA ARG A 69 3.05 -8.89 0.18
C ARG A 69 4.26 -8.21 0.81
N ALA A 70 4.74 -8.72 1.94
CA ALA A 70 5.95 -8.23 2.61
C ALA A 70 7.19 -8.27 1.69
N ARG A 71 7.46 -9.41 1.04
CA ARG A 71 8.59 -9.59 0.11
C ARG A 71 8.56 -8.60 -1.06
N GLN A 72 7.38 -8.39 -1.64
CA GLN A 72 7.18 -7.42 -2.71
C GLN A 72 7.44 -5.99 -2.25
N MET A 73 6.94 -5.61 -1.06
CA MET A 73 7.16 -4.29 -0.48
C MET A 73 8.64 -4.05 -0.16
N ASN A 74 9.31 -5.03 0.47
CA ASN A 74 10.74 -4.96 0.79
C ASN A 74 11.61 -4.86 -0.47
N THR A 75 11.30 -5.65 -1.51
CA THR A 75 12.02 -5.59 -2.79
C THR A 75 11.86 -4.23 -3.46
N GLY A 76 10.65 -3.66 -3.42
CA GLY A 76 10.41 -2.30 -3.91
C GLY A 76 11.15 -1.24 -3.09
N ALA A 77 11.17 -1.36 -1.77
CA ALA A 77 11.85 -0.44 -0.86
C ALA A 77 13.37 -0.40 -1.09
N ARG A 78 14.00 -1.57 -1.30
CA ARG A 78 15.43 -1.69 -1.61
C ARG A 78 15.83 -1.03 -2.93
N ARG A 79 14.94 -1.04 -3.93
CA ARG A 79 15.21 -0.46 -5.26
C ARG A 79 14.79 1.00 -5.39
N ALA A 80 13.98 1.51 -4.46
CA ALA A 80 13.60 2.90 -4.44
C ALA A 80 14.80 3.77 -4.03
N ALA A 81 14.89 5.00 -4.52
CA ALA A 81 16.02 5.91 -4.25
C ALA A 81 15.68 7.09 -3.33
N GLY A 82 14.43 7.24 -2.89
CA GLY A 82 14.01 8.37 -2.04
C GLY A 82 14.16 8.09 -0.55
N ASP A 83 14.28 9.14 0.24
CA ASP A 83 14.39 9.08 1.70
C ASP A 83 13.03 8.87 2.39
N VAL A 84 11.95 9.11 1.66
CA VAL A 84 10.58 8.78 2.06
C VAL A 84 10.01 7.79 1.06
N LEU A 85 9.52 6.68 1.59
CA LEU A 85 8.91 5.58 0.85
C LEU A 85 7.40 5.61 1.06
N LEU A 86 6.63 5.41 0.01
CA LEU A 86 5.17 5.41 0.00
C LEU A 86 4.65 4.10 -0.61
N PHE A 87 4.02 3.27 0.19
CA PHE A 87 3.44 1.99 -0.21
C PHE A 87 1.98 2.16 -0.60
N LEU A 88 1.67 1.95 -1.88
CA LEU A 88 0.39 2.22 -2.51
C LEU A 88 -0.17 0.95 -3.15
N HIS A 89 -1.36 0.51 -2.75
CA HIS A 89 -2.03 -0.58 -3.47
C HIS A 89 -2.42 -0.16 -4.89
N ALA A 90 -2.44 -1.11 -5.84
CA ALA A 90 -2.66 -0.79 -7.25
C ALA A 90 -4.12 -0.50 -7.59
N ASP A 91 -5.04 -0.80 -6.67
CA ASP A 91 -6.43 -0.38 -6.69
C ASP A 91 -6.69 0.86 -5.80
N THR A 92 -5.64 1.49 -5.28
CA THR A 92 -5.73 2.75 -4.54
C THR A 92 -5.28 3.93 -5.40
N ARG A 93 -6.04 5.03 -5.34
CA ARG A 93 -5.69 6.31 -5.96
C ARG A 93 -5.36 7.34 -4.88
N LEU A 94 -4.26 8.05 -5.09
CA LEU A 94 -3.89 9.19 -4.25
C LEU A 94 -4.60 10.45 -4.71
N PRO A 95 -4.88 11.39 -3.78
CA PRO A 95 -5.39 12.68 -4.16
C PRO A 95 -4.28 13.47 -4.88
N PRO A 96 -4.61 14.47 -5.72
CA PRO A 96 -3.63 15.22 -6.51
C PRO A 96 -2.51 15.84 -5.67
N ASP A 97 -2.83 16.27 -4.45
CA ASP A 97 -1.95 16.88 -3.46
C ASP A 97 -1.29 15.88 -2.51
N GLY A 98 -1.54 14.57 -2.67
CA GLY A 98 -1.14 13.56 -1.69
C GLY A 98 0.37 13.47 -1.46
N VAL A 99 1.16 13.70 -2.50
CA VAL A 99 2.63 13.76 -2.40
C VAL A 99 3.09 14.95 -1.54
N GLU A 100 2.47 16.12 -1.73
CA GLU A 100 2.82 17.31 -0.96
C GLU A 100 2.39 17.16 0.50
N ALA A 101 1.24 16.53 0.76
CA ALA A 101 0.80 16.21 2.12
C ALA A 101 1.81 15.31 2.86
N VAL A 102 2.41 14.34 2.17
CA VAL A 102 3.49 13.50 2.72
C VAL A 102 4.74 14.33 3.00
N ARG A 103 5.17 15.18 2.06
CA ARG A 103 6.34 16.05 2.25
C ARG A 103 6.15 16.97 3.46
N ALA A 104 5.00 17.62 3.57
CA ALA A 104 4.68 18.52 4.67
C ALA A 104 4.74 17.80 6.02
N ALA A 105 4.14 16.60 6.13
CA ALA A 105 4.20 15.80 7.35
C ALA A 105 5.62 15.34 7.70
N MET A 106 6.45 15.05 6.69
CA MET A 106 7.84 14.63 6.85
C MET A 106 8.83 15.79 7.05
N ARG A 107 8.37 17.05 7.14
CA ARG A 107 9.21 18.16 7.62
C ARG A 107 9.52 18.04 9.10
N ASP A 108 8.61 17.45 9.88
CA ASP A 108 8.84 17.17 11.29
C ASP A 108 9.72 15.92 11.45
N PRO A 109 10.95 16.04 12.00
CA PRO A 109 11.85 14.90 12.17
C PRO A 109 11.31 13.83 13.13
N ALA A 110 10.40 14.18 14.05
CA ALA A 110 9.76 13.21 14.95
C ALA A 110 8.75 12.31 14.22
N VAL A 111 8.29 12.67 13.02
CA VAL A 111 7.42 11.84 12.19
C VAL A 111 8.25 10.82 11.43
N VAL A 112 8.18 9.55 11.84
CA VAL A 112 8.92 8.45 11.19
C VAL A 112 8.09 7.73 10.13
N ALA A 113 6.77 7.77 10.26
CA ALA A 113 5.84 7.11 9.36
C ALA A 113 4.50 7.84 9.34
N GLY A 114 3.60 7.40 8.47
CA GLY A 114 2.22 7.86 8.46
C GLY A 114 1.35 7.14 7.45
N ARG A 115 0.10 7.59 7.38
CA ARG A 115 -0.94 7.01 6.52
C ARG A 115 -1.93 8.07 6.04
N PHE A 116 -2.64 7.78 4.95
CA PHE A 116 -3.75 8.58 4.44
C PHE A 116 -5.08 8.16 5.08
N ASP A 117 -6.05 9.06 5.14
CA ASP A 117 -7.42 8.66 5.44
C ASP A 117 -7.94 7.85 4.24
N LEU A 118 -8.46 6.65 4.49
CA LEU A 118 -9.08 5.82 3.48
C LEU A 118 -10.49 6.33 3.19
N VAL A 119 -10.88 6.40 1.93
CA VAL A 119 -12.26 6.64 1.50
C VAL A 119 -12.65 5.72 0.35
N TYR A 120 -13.96 5.53 0.18
CA TYR A 120 -14.53 4.80 -0.93
C TYR A 120 -15.39 5.77 -1.75
N GLU A 121 -14.98 6.02 -2.98
CA GLU A 121 -15.68 6.95 -3.89
C GLU A 121 -16.97 6.32 -4.42
N ASN A 122 -18.05 7.11 -4.49
CA ASN A 122 -19.37 6.71 -4.99
C ASN A 122 -19.91 5.41 -4.37
N ALA A 123 -19.65 5.21 -3.08
CA ALA A 123 -19.97 4.00 -2.37
C ALA A 123 -21.07 4.28 -1.32
N PRO A 124 -22.24 3.61 -1.41
CA PRO A 124 -23.33 3.82 -0.44
C PRO A 124 -22.98 3.25 0.93
N TRP A 125 -23.91 3.38 1.88
CA TRP A 125 -23.83 2.63 3.13
C TRP A 125 -23.60 1.13 2.87
N PRO A 126 -22.71 0.43 3.62
CA PRO A 126 -21.97 0.86 4.82
C PRO A 126 -20.53 1.35 4.58
N TYR A 127 -20.11 1.55 3.33
CA TYR A 127 -18.69 1.78 3.01
C TYR A 127 -18.09 3.04 3.65
N PRO A 128 -18.77 4.21 3.68
CA PRO A 128 -18.24 5.40 4.34
C PRO A 128 -17.97 5.18 5.85
N TRP A 129 -18.80 4.41 6.53
CA TRP A 129 -18.61 4.08 7.95
C TRP A 129 -17.47 3.09 8.18
N ILE A 130 -17.29 2.13 7.27
CA ILE A 130 -16.15 1.22 7.32
C ILE A 130 -14.84 2.00 7.17
N ALA A 131 -14.78 2.94 6.23
CA ALA A 131 -13.65 3.84 6.06
C ALA A 131 -13.43 4.71 7.30
N TRP A 132 -14.47 5.37 7.79
CA TRP A 132 -14.42 6.22 8.98
C TRP A 132 -13.93 5.47 10.22
N SER A 133 -14.51 4.30 10.53
CA SER A 133 -14.11 3.47 11.68
C SER A 133 -12.67 2.98 11.56
N GLY A 134 -12.22 2.62 10.35
CA GLY A 134 -10.82 2.28 10.07
C GLY A 134 -9.86 3.45 10.29
N ASN A 135 -10.25 4.67 9.89
CA ASN A 135 -9.46 5.88 10.08
C ASN A 135 -9.40 6.33 11.53
N LEU A 136 -10.51 6.26 12.26
CA LEU A 136 -10.58 6.55 13.69
C LEU A 136 -9.70 5.57 14.48
N ARG A 137 -9.84 4.26 14.22
CA ARG A 137 -9.01 3.23 14.85
C ARG A 137 -7.51 3.48 14.65
N SER A 138 -7.09 3.82 13.42
CA SER A 138 -5.67 4.07 13.16
C SER A 138 -5.17 5.35 13.80
N ARG A 139 -6.02 6.37 13.98
CA ARG A 139 -5.68 7.58 14.75
C ARG A 139 -5.48 7.29 16.23
N LEU A 140 -6.38 6.51 16.84
CA LEU A 140 -6.33 6.19 18.26
C LEU A 140 -5.16 5.25 18.60
N THR A 141 -4.90 4.28 17.73
CA THR A 141 -3.89 3.23 18.02
C THR A 141 -2.54 3.49 17.38
N GLY A 142 -2.45 4.42 16.41
CA GLY A 142 -1.26 4.57 15.54
C GLY A 142 -0.98 3.36 14.64
N ILE A 143 -1.88 2.36 14.61
CA ILE A 143 -1.72 1.14 13.82
C ILE A 143 -2.39 1.31 12.46
N CYS A 144 -1.56 1.38 11.43
CA CYS A 144 -1.97 1.56 10.05
C CYS A 144 -2.27 0.19 9.42
N THR A 145 -3.29 0.13 8.58
CA THR A 145 -3.50 -0.98 7.64
C THR A 145 -3.07 -0.54 6.25
N GLY A 146 -2.55 -1.43 5.43
CA GLY A 146 -1.89 -0.98 4.20
C GLY A 146 -2.85 -0.42 3.14
N ASP A 147 -4.15 -0.68 3.23
CA ASP A 147 -5.18 0.01 2.44
C ASP A 147 -5.20 1.53 2.70
N GLN A 148 -4.74 1.98 3.86
CA GLN A 148 -4.59 3.39 4.22
C GLN A 148 -3.36 4.06 3.58
N THR A 149 -2.63 3.36 2.70
CA THR A 149 -1.41 3.86 2.03
C THR A 149 -0.36 4.35 3.02
N ILE A 150 0.56 3.47 3.41
CA ILE A 150 1.58 3.77 4.41
C ILE A 150 2.74 4.53 3.75
N PHE A 151 3.19 5.61 4.38
CA PHE A 151 4.47 6.25 4.06
C PHE A 151 5.42 6.18 5.25
N VAL A 152 6.72 6.10 4.99
CA VAL A 152 7.74 5.89 6.02
C VAL A 152 9.06 6.52 5.61
N ARG A 153 9.82 7.04 6.57
CA ARG A 153 11.21 7.40 6.35
C ARG A 153 12.01 6.13 6.08
N ARG A 154 12.87 6.15 5.07
CA ARG A 154 13.77 5.05 4.73
C ARG A 154 14.55 4.57 5.95
N ALA A 155 15.21 5.48 6.66
CA ALA A 155 16.01 5.15 7.84
C ALA A 155 15.18 4.44 8.92
N ALA A 156 13.92 4.85 9.13
CA ALA A 156 13.04 4.20 10.08
C ALA A 156 12.60 2.80 9.62
N LEU A 157 12.35 2.61 8.31
CA LEU A 157 12.03 1.30 7.75
C LEU A 157 13.23 0.34 7.87
N GLU A 158 14.43 0.83 7.59
CA GLU A 158 15.68 0.06 7.71
C GLU A 158 15.97 -0.31 9.17
N ALA A 159 15.78 0.63 10.10
CA ALA A 159 15.96 0.39 11.53
C ALA A 159 15.03 -0.69 12.10
N VAL A 160 13.84 -0.89 11.53
CA VAL A 160 12.91 -1.96 11.95
C VAL A 160 13.05 -3.26 11.14
N GLY A 161 14.03 -3.33 10.22
CA GLY A 161 14.29 -4.49 9.37
C GLY A 161 13.33 -4.66 8.19
N GLY A 162 12.62 -3.60 7.78
CA GLY A 162 11.61 -3.65 6.72
C GLY A 162 10.26 -4.21 7.15
N TYR A 163 9.43 -4.59 6.17
CA TYR A 163 8.22 -5.34 6.44
C TYR A 163 8.58 -6.75 6.93
N PRO A 164 7.97 -7.22 8.03
CA PRO A 164 8.16 -8.60 8.46
C PRO A 164 7.58 -9.55 7.42
N GLU A 165 8.32 -10.59 7.07
CA GLU A 165 7.89 -11.61 6.09
C GLU A 165 6.90 -12.61 6.68
N ILE A 166 5.85 -12.10 7.31
CA ILE A 166 4.74 -12.88 7.84
C ILE A 166 3.61 -12.96 6.80
N PRO A 167 2.86 -14.08 6.77
CA PRO A 167 1.85 -14.32 5.74
C PRO A 167 0.61 -13.43 5.87
N LEU A 168 0.38 -12.83 7.05
CA LEU A 168 -0.72 -11.92 7.33
C LEU A 168 -0.36 -10.98 8.48
N MET A 169 -0.89 -9.76 8.46
CA MET A 169 -0.68 -8.70 9.48
C MET A 169 0.69 -8.02 9.41
N GLU A 170 1.38 -8.12 8.28
CA GLU A 170 2.69 -7.51 8.07
C GLU A 170 2.67 -5.97 8.19
N ASP A 171 1.55 -5.33 7.84
CA ASP A 171 1.32 -3.89 7.98
C ASP A 171 1.04 -3.46 9.42
N VAL A 172 0.27 -4.28 10.15
CA VAL A 172 0.03 -4.10 11.59
C VAL A 172 1.33 -4.23 12.36
N GLU A 173 2.13 -5.25 12.09
CA GLU A 173 3.40 -5.48 12.75
C GLU A 173 4.43 -4.40 12.40
N LEU A 174 4.54 -4.01 11.13
CA LEU A 174 5.37 -2.87 10.76
C LEU A 174 4.96 -1.61 11.52
N SER A 175 3.66 -1.31 11.60
CA SER A 175 3.16 -0.15 12.35
C SER A 175 3.55 -0.22 13.83
N ARG A 176 3.43 -1.40 14.46
CA ARG A 176 3.85 -1.60 15.86
C ARG A 176 5.33 -1.29 16.07
N ARG A 177 6.20 -1.70 15.15
CA ARG A 177 7.65 -1.44 15.22
C ARG A 177 7.96 0.04 15.00
N LEU A 178 7.39 0.66 13.97
CA LEU A 178 7.63 2.07 13.64
C LEU A 178 7.16 3.02 14.74
N LYS A 179 6.04 2.72 15.39
CA LYS A 179 5.53 3.50 16.54
C LYS A 179 6.51 3.60 17.71
N ARG A 180 7.43 2.64 17.86
CA ARG A 180 8.45 2.68 18.92
C ARG A 180 9.61 3.61 18.58
N LEU A 181 9.80 3.93 17.31
CA LEU A 181 10.88 4.81 16.84
C LEU A 181 10.45 6.29 16.78
N GLY A 182 9.15 6.57 16.67
CA GLY A 182 8.66 7.94 16.61
C GLY A 182 7.18 8.05 16.27
N ARG A 183 6.76 9.27 15.91
CA ARG A 183 5.36 9.59 15.65
C ARG A 183 4.89 9.05 14.31
N VAL A 184 3.66 8.53 14.30
CA VAL A 184 2.95 8.09 13.09
C VAL A 184 1.91 9.14 12.70
N ALA A 185 2.16 9.87 11.61
CA ALA A 185 1.27 10.92 11.13
C ALA A 185 0.01 10.34 10.46
N CYS A 186 -1.16 10.83 10.86
CA CYS A 186 -2.44 10.45 10.27
C CYS A 186 -2.96 11.59 9.39
N LEU A 187 -2.65 11.56 8.09
CA LEU A 187 -3.03 12.61 7.15
C LEU A 187 -4.55 12.67 6.97
N ARG A 188 -5.09 13.89 6.79
CA ARG A 188 -6.49 14.10 6.38
C ARG A 188 -6.68 13.99 4.86
N ALA A 189 -5.59 14.02 4.10
CA ALA A 189 -5.60 13.73 2.67
C ALA A 189 -6.15 12.31 2.42
N ARG A 190 -7.02 12.18 1.42
CA ARG A 190 -7.88 11.00 1.23
C ARG A 190 -7.35 10.10 0.11
N ALA A 191 -6.93 8.88 0.48
CA ALA A 191 -6.64 7.83 -0.48
C ALA A 191 -7.93 7.07 -0.85
N VAL A 192 -8.26 7.02 -2.13
CA VAL A 192 -9.46 6.35 -2.63
C VAL A 192 -9.15 4.87 -2.84
N GLY A 193 -9.75 4.00 -2.02
CA GLY A 193 -9.62 2.55 -2.12
C GLY A 193 -10.76 1.88 -2.87
N SER A 194 -10.70 0.54 -2.96
CA SER A 194 -11.68 -0.27 -3.69
C SER A 194 -12.66 -0.99 -2.77
N THR A 195 -13.96 -0.88 -3.05
CA THR A 195 -15.02 -1.62 -2.33
C THR A 195 -15.18 -3.06 -2.80
N ARG A 196 -14.43 -3.48 -3.83
CA ARG A 196 -14.59 -4.78 -4.50
C ARG A 196 -14.60 -5.96 -3.54
N LYS A 197 -13.68 -5.98 -2.56
CA LYS A 197 -13.58 -7.05 -1.55
C LYS A 197 -14.85 -7.16 -0.72
N TYR A 198 -15.34 -6.03 -0.20
CA TYR A 198 -16.56 -5.99 0.60
C TYR A 198 -17.80 -6.37 -0.22
N ARG A 199 -17.85 -6.03 -1.51
CA ARG A 199 -18.93 -6.45 -2.42
C ARG A 199 -18.93 -7.96 -2.68
N GLN A 200 -17.75 -8.58 -2.77
CA GLN A 200 -17.62 -10.00 -3.06
C GLN A 200 -17.80 -10.90 -1.83
N GLU A 201 -17.30 -10.47 -0.67
CA GLU A 201 -17.24 -11.29 0.55
C GLU A 201 -18.29 -10.89 1.60
N GLY A 202 -19.01 -9.80 1.36
CA GLY A 202 -19.95 -9.20 2.31
C GLY A 202 -19.26 -8.20 3.23
N ALA A 203 -19.85 -7.01 3.37
CA ALA A 203 -19.24 -5.89 4.06
C ALA A 203 -18.99 -6.19 5.55
N TRP A 204 -20.05 -6.52 6.29
CA TRP A 204 -19.98 -6.83 7.72
C TRP A 204 -19.20 -8.10 8.02
N ARG A 205 -19.31 -9.13 7.17
CA ARG A 205 -18.50 -10.35 7.28
C ARG A 205 -17.01 -10.05 7.19
N THR A 206 -16.62 -9.21 6.24
CA THR A 206 -15.23 -8.78 6.08
C THR A 206 -14.76 -7.96 7.28
N VAL A 207 -15.57 -7.02 7.77
CA VAL A 207 -15.26 -6.19 8.95
C VAL A 207 -15.04 -7.07 10.19
N ALA A 208 -15.98 -7.99 10.48
CA ALA A 208 -15.91 -8.89 11.62
C ALA A 208 -14.70 -9.84 11.52
N LEU A 209 -14.44 -10.42 10.34
CA LEU A 209 -13.28 -11.26 10.12
C LEU A 209 -11.97 -10.49 10.35
N MET A 210 -11.84 -9.29 9.78
CA MET A 210 -10.65 -8.46 10.00
C MET A 210 -10.50 -8.05 11.47
N ALA A 211 -11.60 -7.79 12.18
CA ALA A 211 -11.58 -7.48 13.60
C ALA A 211 -11.09 -8.66 14.44
N LEU A 212 -11.64 -9.85 14.20
CA LEU A 212 -11.23 -11.09 14.86
C LEU A 212 -9.74 -11.38 14.63
N LEU A 213 -9.26 -11.32 13.39
CA LEU A 213 -7.87 -11.62 13.08
C LEU A 213 -6.91 -10.63 13.75
N ARG A 214 -7.29 -9.35 13.85
CA ARG A 214 -6.52 -8.34 14.58
C ARG A 214 -6.50 -8.61 16.09
N ALA A 215 -7.64 -9.00 16.67
CA ALA A 215 -7.71 -9.38 18.08
C ALA A 215 -6.85 -10.61 18.38
N LEU A 216 -6.94 -11.66 17.58
CA LEU A 216 -6.11 -12.86 17.71
C LEU A 216 -4.61 -12.54 17.54
N TYR A 217 -4.25 -11.66 16.60
CA TYR A 217 -2.87 -11.20 16.47
C TYR A 217 -2.40 -10.44 17.72
N ALA A 218 -3.25 -9.57 18.28
CA ALA A 218 -2.94 -8.85 19.51
C ALA A 218 -2.77 -9.79 20.71
N LEU A 219 -3.49 -10.92 20.74
CA LEU A 219 -3.35 -12.01 21.72
C LEU A 219 -2.14 -12.93 21.46
N GLY A 220 -1.31 -12.65 20.45
CA GLY A 220 -0.09 -13.42 20.17
C GLY A 220 -0.31 -14.71 19.36
N VAL A 221 -1.48 -14.89 18.73
CA VAL A 221 -1.71 -16.02 17.83
C VAL A 221 -0.78 -15.90 16.62
N ARG A 222 -0.05 -16.99 16.34
CA ARG A 222 0.92 -17.07 15.25
C ARG A 222 0.33 -16.68 13.88
N PRO A 223 1.00 -15.83 13.07
CA PRO A 223 0.50 -15.37 11.77
C PRO A 223 0.08 -16.48 10.80
N GLU A 224 0.73 -17.64 10.85
CA GLU A 224 0.45 -18.79 9.98
C GLU A 224 -0.94 -19.36 10.28
N ARG A 225 -1.37 -19.36 11.55
CA ARG A 225 -2.73 -19.76 11.95
C ARG A 225 -3.75 -18.74 11.45
N LEU A 226 -3.43 -17.45 11.52
CA LEU A 226 -4.30 -16.37 11.04
C LEU A 226 -4.46 -16.43 9.53
N HIS A 227 -3.38 -16.67 8.79
CA HIS A 227 -3.41 -16.87 7.34
C HIS A 227 -4.32 -18.05 6.97
N ARG A 228 -4.16 -19.22 7.62
CA ARG A 228 -5.07 -20.34 7.41
C ARG A 228 -6.52 -19.97 7.66
N LEU A 229 -6.85 -19.29 8.75
CA LEU A 229 -8.22 -18.85 9.04
C LEU A 229 -8.76 -17.88 7.99
N TYR A 230 -7.92 -16.97 7.50
CA TYR A 230 -8.28 -15.97 6.50
C TYR A 230 -8.56 -16.58 5.11
N TYR A 231 -7.75 -17.57 4.70
CA TYR A 231 -7.84 -18.22 3.40
C TYR A 231 -8.77 -19.45 3.39
N ARG A 232 -8.98 -20.12 4.53
CA ARG A 232 -9.91 -21.27 4.65
C ARG A 232 -11.37 -20.87 4.41
N ARG A 233 -11.72 -19.62 4.72
CA ARG A 233 -13.09 -19.08 4.53
C ARG A 233 -13.42 -18.69 3.09
N ASP A 234 -12.46 -18.66 2.17
CA ASP A 234 -12.71 -18.36 0.75
C ASP A 234 -11.83 -19.21 -0.18
N PRO A 235 -12.38 -20.28 -0.79
CA PRO A 235 -11.66 -21.15 -1.72
C PRO A 235 -11.00 -20.39 -2.88
N ARG A 236 -11.56 -19.23 -3.29
CA ARG A 236 -11.02 -18.41 -4.39
C ARG A 236 -9.74 -17.68 -4.01
N LYS A 237 -9.44 -17.58 -2.72
CA LYS A 237 -8.20 -17.01 -2.20
C LYS A 237 -7.12 -18.07 -2.02
N GLN A 238 -7.47 -19.34 -1.78
CA GLN A 238 -6.49 -20.44 -1.68
C GLN A 238 -5.70 -20.60 -2.97
N LEU A 239 -6.37 -20.50 -4.13
CA LEU A 239 -5.75 -20.44 -5.47
C LEU A 239 -4.79 -19.24 -5.70
N ARG A 240 -4.70 -18.30 -4.76
CA ARG A 240 -3.91 -17.05 -4.89
C ARG A 240 -2.77 -16.94 -3.87
N SER A 241 -2.70 -17.85 -2.91
CA SER A 241 -1.54 -17.99 -2.03
C SER A 241 -0.66 -19.10 -2.60
N PRO A 242 0.58 -18.80 -3.04
CA PRO A 242 1.56 -19.87 -3.21
C PRO A 242 1.82 -20.49 -1.84
N GLY A 243 2.08 -21.80 -1.86
CA GLY A 243 2.17 -22.67 -0.69
C GLY A 243 2.88 -22.05 0.50
N ALA A 244 2.32 -22.34 1.67
CA ALA A 244 2.94 -22.13 2.97
C ALA A 244 4.38 -22.69 3.02
#